data_AF-A0A3M2XSZ3-F1
#
_entry.id   AF-A0A3M2XSZ3-F1
#
_cell.length_a   1.000
_cell.length_b   1.000
_cell.length_c   1.000
_cell.angle_alpha   90.00
_cell.angle_beta   90.00
_cell.angle_gamma   90.00
#
_symmetry.space_group_name_H-M   'P 1'
#
loop_
_entity.id
_entity.type
_entity.pdbx_description
1 polymer ?
#
loop_
_entity_poly.entity_id
_entity_poly.type
_entity_poly.pdbx_seq_one_letter_code
_entity_poly.pdbx_strand_id
1 'polypeptide(L)' 'MLSEVEAPLLESVMNYVKGNQTKASELLGLNRGTLRKKLKQYDLL' A
#
# COMPACT_ATOMS: atom_id res chain seq x y z
N MET A 1 12.89 9.52 6.62
CA MET A 1 13.06 8.22 7.31
C MET A 1 11.88 7.27 7.13
N LEU A 2 10.70 7.44 7.74
CA LEU A 2 9.63 6.41 7.61
C LEU A 2 9.07 6.30 6.17
N SER A 3 9.00 7.43 5.45
CA SER A 3 8.51 7.52 4.07
C SER A 3 9.37 6.75 3.05
N GLU A 4 10.68 6.66 3.28
CA GLU A 4 11.62 5.99 2.38
C GLU A 4 11.42 4.47 2.36
N VAL A 5 10.90 3.90 3.44
CA VAL A 5 10.60 2.47 3.56
C VAL A 5 9.14 2.19 3.20
N GLU A 6 8.23 3.10 3.53
CA GLU A 6 6.81 2.88 3.35
C GLU A 6 6.38 2.82 1.88
N ALA A 7 6.84 3.75 1.03
CA ALA A 7 6.51 3.76 -0.39
C ALA A 7 6.92 2.46 -1.12
N PRO A 8 8.18 1.98 -1.05
CA PRO A 8 8.58 0.74 -1.72
C PRO A 8 7.90 -0.51 -1.15
N LEU A 9 7.56 -0.52 0.15
CA LEU A 9 6.75 -1.61 0.74
C LEU A 9 5.35 -1.65 0.11
N LEU A 10 4.69 -0.49 0.02
CA LEU A 10 3.35 -0.39 -0.57
C LEU A 10 3.36 -0.78 -2.05
N GLU A 11 4.34 -0.29 -2.82
CA GLU A 11 4.52 -0.66 -4.22
C GLU A 11 4.75 -2.17 -4.39
N SER A 12 5.66 -2.76 -3.60
CA SER A 12 5.98 -4.19 -3.67
C SER A 12 4.75 -5.06 -3.36
N VAL A 13 3.97 -4.70 -2.34
CA VAL A 13 2.75 -5.44 -1.99
C VAL A 13 1.68 -5.26 -3.07
N MET A 14 1.48 -4.05 -3.57
CA MET A 14 0.51 -3.78 -4.63
C MET A 14 0.83 -4.55 -5.91
N ASN A 15 2.11 -4.63 -6.27
CA ASN A 15 2.59 -5.47 -7.38
C ASN A 15 2.34 -6.95 -7.11
N TYR A 16 2.67 -7.44 -5.91
CA TYR A 16 2.45 -8.83 -5.51
C TYR A 16 0.97 -9.26 -5.59
N VAL A 17 0.04 -8.39 -5.20
CA VAL A 17 -1.41 -8.65 -5.27
C VAL A 17 -2.06 -8.19 -6.56
N LYS A 18 -1.27 -7.75 -7.56
CA LYS A 18 -1.74 -7.28 -8.87
C LYS A 18 -2.81 -6.18 -8.76
N GLY A 19 -2.57 -5.19 -7.90
CA GLY A 19 -3.46 -4.04 -7.72
C GLY A 19 -4.66 -4.28 -6.81
N ASN A 20 -4.87 -5.50 -6.29
CA ASN A 20 -6.00 -5.79 -5.39
C ASN A 20 -5.81 -5.15 -4.00
N GLN A 21 -6.37 -3.95 -3.82
CA GLN A 21 -6.27 -3.19 -2.57
C GLN A 21 -6.87 -3.92 -1.34
N THR A 22 -7.89 -4.76 -1.52
CA THR A 22 -8.45 -5.55 -0.40
C THR A 22 -7.41 -6.55 0.10
N LYS A 23 -6.81 -7.32 -0.81
CA LYS A 23 -5.77 -8.30 -0.46
C LYS A 23 -4.50 -7.65 0.08
N ALA A 24 -4.08 -6.50 -0.48
CA ALA A 24 -2.96 -5.73 0.07
C ALA A 24 -3.24 -5.26 1.51
N SER A 25 -4.47 -4.81 1.80
CA SER A 25 -4.85 -4.35 3.14
C SER A 25 -4.83 -5.47 4.17
N GLU A 26 -5.26 -6.67 3.79
CA GLU A 26 -5.17 -7.88 4.62
C GLU A 26 -3.72 -8.28 4.90
N LEU A 27 -2.87 -8.32 3.86
CA LEU A 27 -1.44 -8.68 3.98
C LEU A 27 -0.66 -7.69 4.85
N LEU A 28 -0.95 -6.39 4.74
CA LEU A 28 -0.29 -5.33 5.49
C LEU A 28 -0.87 -5.14 6.90
N GLY A 29 -1.96 -5.83 7.25
CA GLY A 29 -2.67 -5.62 8.52
C GLY A 29 -3.26 -4.20 8.64
N LEU A 30 -3.63 -3.58 7.52
CA LEU A 30 -4.18 -2.23 7.46
C LEU A 30 -5.67 -2.27 7.14
N ASN A 31 -6.41 -1.26 7.61
CA ASN A 31 -7.72 -1.00 7.04
C ASN A 31 -7.56 -0.52 5.58
N ARG A 32 -8.43 -0.98 4.66
CA ARG A 32 -8.45 -0.56 3.25
C ARG A 32 -8.47 0.97 3.06
N GLY A 33 -9.21 1.70 3.89
CA GLY A 33 -9.26 3.16 3.85
C GLY A 33 -7.90 3.81 4.15
N THR A 34 -7.16 3.26 5.12
CA THR A 34 -5.79 3.68 5.44
C THR A 34 -4.84 3.37 4.30
N LEU A 35 -4.89 2.16 3.74
CA LEU A 35 -4.10 1.78 2.58
C LEU A 35 -4.34 2.76 1.41
N ARG A 36 -5.61 3.03 1.07
CA ARG A 36 -5.95 3.95 -0.02
C ARG A 36 -5.42 5.37 0.21
N LYS A 37 -5.46 5.89 1.44
CA LYS A 37 -4.88 7.20 1.78
C LYS A 37 -3.37 7.21 1.55
N LYS A 38 -2.66 6.16 1.99
CA LYS A 38 -1.21 6.03 1.81
C LYS A 38 -0.82 5.90 0.34
N LEU A 39 -1.55 5.10 -0.44
CA LEU A 39 -1.30 4.98 -1.89
C LEU A 39 -1.44 6.34 -2.60
N LYS A 40 -2.46 7.14 -2.26
CA LYS A 40 -2.58 8.52 -2.78
C LYS A 40 -1.45 9.43 -2.33
N GLN A 41 -0.99 9.30 -1.08
CA GLN A 41 0.10 10.12 -0.53
C GLN A 41 1.42 9.91 -1.29
N TYR A 42 1.63 8.72 -1.85
CA TYR A 42 2.85 8.35 -2.58
C TYR A 42 2.63 8.26 -4.10
N ASP A 43 1.53 8.78 -4.63
CA ASP A 43 1.20 8.75 -6.07
C ASP A 43 1.19 7.33 -6.68
N LEU A 44 0.75 6.32 -5.90
CA LEU A 44 0.65 4.91 -6.29
C LEU A 44 -0.79 4.47 -6.63
N LEU A 45 -1.69 5.41 -6.96
CA LEU A 45 -3.13 5.14 -7.12
C LEU A 45 -3.71 5.57 -8.47
#